data_AF-A0A497KV35-F1
#
_entry.id   AF-A0A497KV35-F1
#
_cell.length_a   1.000
_cell.length_b   1.000
_cell.length_c   1.000
_cell.angle_alpha   90.00
_cell.angle_beta   90.00
_cell.angle_gamma   90.00
#
_symmetry.space_group_name_H-M   'P 1'
#
loop_
_entity.id
_entity.type
_entity.pdbx_description
1 polymer ?
#
loop_
_entity_poly.entity_id
_entity_poly.type
_entity_poly.pdbx_seq_one_letter_code
_entity_poly.pdbx_strand_id
1 'polypeptide(L)'
;YPILEEGSRFVAPIEKLSPRDPIAAEGIEEFDLYGPPQSGYIEQVYFMKLLADKKGDTVVVLTNRNEDKAISLSYSVKELPCFTLWKNTSSLEDGYVTGLEPGTSFPNVKPFERKHGRIVVLKPGEKYRSTITMSVHLGKDDVRRALDRVEKIRKGVHPKIFRSPVEEFSSA
;
A
#
# COMPACT_ATOMS: atom_id res chain seq x y z
N TYR A 1 11.50 12.67 15.10
CA TYR A 1 10.50 13.45 14.33
C TYR A 1 9.98 12.59 13.20
N PRO A 2 8.65 12.62 12.95
CA PRO A 2 7.90 11.49 12.39
C PRO A 2 8.17 11.26 10.90
N ILE A 3 7.83 10.05 10.44
CA ILE A 3 7.85 9.68 9.01
C ILE A 3 6.55 10.08 8.32
N LEU A 4 5.43 10.00 9.03
CA LEU A 4 4.13 10.51 8.58
C LEU A 4 3.95 11.94 9.06
N GLU A 5 3.85 12.86 8.12
CA GLU A 5 3.65 14.30 8.29
C GLU A 5 2.96 14.87 7.03
N GLU A 6 2.53 16.12 7.10
CA GLU A 6 2.07 16.82 5.90
C GLU A 6 3.18 16.83 4.84
N GLY A 7 2.85 16.36 3.64
CA GLY A 7 3.78 16.22 2.54
C GLY A 7 4.55 14.90 2.52
N SER A 8 4.30 13.97 3.45
CA SER A 8 4.77 12.59 3.31
C SER A 8 4.21 11.97 2.03
N ARG A 9 4.93 10.98 1.49
CA ARG A 9 4.53 10.27 0.28
C ARG A 9 4.62 8.77 0.42
N PHE A 10 3.63 8.08 -0.11
CA PHE A 10 3.65 6.65 -0.36
C PHE A 10 4.23 6.38 -1.75
N VAL A 11 5.20 5.48 -1.85
CA VAL A 11 5.89 5.16 -3.11
C VAL A 11 5.95 3.65 -3.27
N ALA A 12 5.39 3.16 -4.38
CA ALA A 12 5.35 1.73 -4.70
C ALA A 12 5.42 1.48 -6.23
N PRO A 13 5.85 0.28 -6.66
CA PRO A 13 5.84 -0.10 -8.07
C PRO A 13 4.47 -0.66 -8.42
N ILE A 14 3.47 0.21 -8.58
CA ILE A 14 2.06 -0.17 -8.73
C ILE A 14 1.78 -0.68 -10.16
N GLU A 15 1.07 -1.81 -10.27
CA GLU A 15 0.51 -2.31 -11.54
C GLU A 15 -0.92 -1.77 -11.74
N LYS A 16 -1.78 -1.98 -10.73
CA LYS A 16 -3.18 -1.53 -10.72
C LYS A 16 -3.52 -0.94 -9.36
N LEU A 17 -4.35 0.10 -9.35
CA LEU A 17 -4.87 0.74 -8.14
C LEU A 17 -6.34 1.09 -8.30
N SER A 18 -7.15 0.75 -7.30
CA SER A 18 -8.55 1.14 -7.19
C SER A 18 -8.84 1.74 -5.81
N PRO A 19 -9.65 2.80 -5.71
CA PRO A 19 -10.23 3.17 -4.42
C PRO A 19 -11.14 2.04 -3.93
N ARG A 20 -11.25 1.90 -2.60
CA ARG A 20 -12.17 0.95 -1.96
C ARG A 20 -13.62 1.32 -2.20
N ASP A 21 -13.97 2.59 -2.01
CA ASP A 21 -15.35 3.09 -1.98
C ASP A 21 -15.43 4.50 -2.59
N PRO A 22 -16.62 5.11 -2.71
CA PRO A 22 -16.76 6.47 -3.22
C PRO A 22 -15.99 7.54 -2.44
N ILE A 23 -15.80 7.37 -1.12
CA ILE A 23 -15.05 8.34 -0.29
C ILE A 23 -13.57 8.31 -0.67
N ALA A 24 -12.99 7.12 -0.85
CA ALA A 24 -11.62 6.98 -1.33
C ALA A 24 -11.45 7.44 -2.79
N ALA A 25 -12.51 7.40 -3.60
CA ALA A 25 -12.47 7.89 -4.98
C ALA A 25 -12.26 9.41 -5.06
N GLU A 26 -12.72 10.18 -4.06
CA GLU A 26 -12.51 11.63 -4.00
C GLU A 26 -11.02 12.02 -3.92
N GLY A 27 -10.20 11.19 -3.27
CA GLY A 27 -8.75 11.42 -3.09
C GLY A 27 -7.84 10.73 -4.11
N ILE A 28 -8.40 10.12 -5.17
CA ILE A 28 -7.67 9.20 -6.05
C ILE A 28 -6.48 9.85 -6.79
N GLU A 29 -6.61 11.12 -7.17
CA GLU A 29 -5.55 11.82 -7.93
C GLU A 29 -4.34 12.17 -7.03
N GLU A 30 -4.51 12.15 -5.71
CA GLU A 30 -3.47 12.40 -4.69
C GLU A 30 -3.37 11.25 -3.68
N PHE A 31 -3.68 10.02 -4.10
CA PHE A 31 -3.69 8.86 -3.20
C PHE A 31 -2.35 8.68 -2.48
N ASP A 32 -1.24 9.06 -3.12
CA ASP A 32 0.12 8.89 -2.63
C ASP A 32 0.58 10.01 -1.68
N LEU A 33 -0.08 11.17 -1.65
CA LEU A 33 0.32 12.34 -0.85
C LEU A 33 -0.48 12.42 0.46
N TYR A 34 0.19 12.70 1.57
CA TYR A 34 -0.47 12.87 2.87
C TYR A 34 -0.63 14.35 3.22
N GLY A 35 -1.86 14.76 3.55
CA GLY A 35 -2.16 16.08 4.09
C GLY A 35 -1.87 16.20 5.60
N PRO A 36 -2.06 17.37 6.21
CA PRO A 36 -1.93 17.54 7.66
C PRO A 36 -3.05 16.81 8.42
N PRO A 37 -2.93 16.64 9.76
CA PRO A 37 -4.03 16.14 10.58
C PRO A 37 -5.32 16.96 10.37
N GLN A 38 -6.43 16.29 10.07
CA GLN A 38 -7.71 16.93 9.74
C GLN A 38 -8.85 16.30 10.56
N SER A 39 -9.45 17.07 11.47
CA SER A 39 -10.63 16.61 12.21
C SER A 39 -11.79 16.28 11.27
N GLY A 40 -12.46 15.16 11.52
CA GLY A 40 -13.56 14.68 10.67
C GLY A 40 -13.11 14.05 9.34
N TYR A 41 -11.80 13.81 9.15
CA TYR A 41 -11.32 13.04 8.00
C TYR A 41 -11.91 11.63 8.02
N ILE A 42 -12.57 11.26 6.92
CA ILE A 42 -13.03 9.89 6.71
C ILE A 42 -11.89 9.14 6.03
N GLU A 43 -11.52 7.98 6.57
CA GLU A 43 -10.45 7.15 6.01
C GLU A 43 -10.60 6.95 4.50
N GLN A 44 -9.46 6.95 3.80
CA GLN A 44 -9.41 6.63 2.38
C GLN A 44 -8.54 5.40 2.19
N VAL A 45 -9.09 4.39 1.52
CA VAL A 45 -8.46 3.08 1.38
C VAL A 45 -8.29 2.76 -0.09
N TYR A 46 -7.09 2.33 -0.46
CA TYR A 46 -6.75 2.02 -1.85
C TYR A 46 -6.23 0.59 -1.95
N PHE A 47 -6.81 -0.17 -2.87
CA PHE A 47 -6.45 -1.56 -3.15
C PHE A 47 -5.54 -1.60 -4.37
N MET A 48 -4.44 -2.33 -4.24
CA MET A 48 -3.38 -2.35 -5.24
C MET A 48 -2.92 -3.77 -5.58
N LYS A 49 -2.58 -3.97 -6.85
CA LYS A 49 -1.65 -5.01 -7.29
C LYS A 49 -0.30 -4.34 -7.55
N LEU A 50 0.77 -4.90 -6.98
CA LEU A 50 2.11 -4.37 -7.14
C LEU A 50 2.92 -5.22 -8.12
N LEU A 51 3.76 -4.54 -8.89
CA LEU A 51 4.82 -5.16 -9.67
C LEU A 51 5.87 -5.75 -8.73
N ALA A 52 6.63 -6.70 -9.26
CA ALA A 52 7.72 -7.35 -8.55
C ALA A 52 8.95 -7.48 -9.46
N ASP A 53 10.11 -7.67 -8.83
CA ASP A 53 11.34 -7.98 -9.53
C ASP A 53 11.31 -9.39 -10.15
N LYS A 54 12.45 -9.80 -10.76
CA LYS A 54 12.56 -11.13 -11.40
C LYS A 54 12.41 -12.30 -10.42
N LYS A 55 12.57 -12.09 -9.12
CA LYS A 55 12.41 -13.11 -8.07
C LYS A 55 10.98 -13.18 -7.55
N GLY A 56 10.17 -12.15 -7.83
CA GLY A 56 8.82 -12.00 -7.30
C GLY A 56 8.77 -11.21 -6.00
N ASP A 57 9.83 -10.44 -5.70
CA ASP A 57 9.89 -9.57 -4.54
C ASP A 57 9.47 -8.14 -4.92
N THR A 58 8.77 -7.47 -4.02
CA THR A 58 8.40 -6.06 -4.16
C THR A 58 8.87 -5.25 -2.96
N VAL A 59 8.77 -3.93 -3.07
CA VAL A 59 9.03 -3.00 -1.98
C VAL A 59 8.06 -1.82 -2.05
N VAL A 60 7.53 -1.40 -0.91
CA VAL A 60 6.77 -0.16 -0.75
C VAL A 60 7.49 0.73 0.26
N VAL A 61 7.35 2.05 0.11
CA VAL A 61 8.02 3.04 0.95
C VAL A 61 7.03 4.12 1.38
N LEU A 62 7.04 4.47 2.66
CA LEU A 62 6.50 5.73 3.16
C LEU A 62 7.68 6.63 3.51
N THR A 63 7.79 7.78 2.84
CA THR A 63 8.85 8.76 3.08
C THR A 63 8.25 10.06 3.62
N ASN A 64 9.00 10.74 4.49
CA ASN A 64 8.63 12.07 4.94
C ASN A 64 8.83 13.13 3.84
N ARG A 65 8.34 14.35 4.06
CA ARG A 65 8.36 15.44 3.07
C ARG A 65 9.76 15.81 2.59
N ASN A 66 10.75 15.72 3.48
CA ASN A 66 12.13 16.09 3.18
C ASN A 66 12.96 14.96 2.54
N GLU A 67 12.36 13.78 2.35
CA GLU A 67 13.02 12.56 1.85
C GLU A 67 14.31 12.22 2.62
N ASP A 68 14.29 12.42 3.93
CA ASP A 68 15.43 12.11 4.82
C ASP A 68 15.10 11.04 5.87
N LYS A 69 13.83 10.60 5.95
CA LYS A 69 13.37 9.50 6.80
C LYS A 69 12.30 8.69 6.06
N ALA A 70 12.43 7.38 6.09
CA ALA A 70 11.42 6.50 5.50
C ALA A 70 11.29 5.17 6.24
N ILE A 71 10.14 4.53 6.10
CA ILE A 71 9.94 3.10 6.37
C ILE A 71 9.67 2.42 5.03
N SER A 72 10.24 1.23 4.84
CA SER A 72 9.89 0.37 3.72
C SER A 72 9.44 -1.00 4.19
N LEU A 73 8.51 -1.62 3.45
CA LEU A 73 8.21 -3.04 3.56
C LEU A 73 8.69 -3.75 2.30
N SER A 74 9.47 -4.82 2.45
CA SER A 74 9.83 -5.74 1.36
C SER A 74 9.22 -7.11 1.62
N TYR A 75 8.61 -7.71 0.60
CA TYR A 75 7.93 -9.00 0.70
C TYR A 75 7.76 -9.63 -0.70
N SER A 76 7.35 -10.90 -0.76
CA SER A 76 7.06 -11.57 -2.03
C SER A 76 5.60 -11.40 -2.43
N VAL A 77 5.33 -10.94 -3.66
CA VAL A 77 3.95 -10.85 -4.19
C VAL A 77 3.35 -12.23 -4.50
N LYS A 78 4.18 -13.28 -4.51
CA LYS A 78 3.71 -14.67 -4.63
C LYS A 78 3.06 -15.15 -3.34
N GLU A 79 3.56 -14.64 -2.21
CA GLU A 79 2.99 -14.89 -0.89
C GLU A 79 1.83 -13.90 -0.70
N LEU A 80 2.10 -12.60 -0.70
CA LEU A 80 1.10 -11.56 -0.43
C LEU A 80 0.76 -10.79 -1.73
N PRO A 81 -0.13 -11.31 -2.60
CA PRO A 81 -0.43 -10.70 -3.90
C PRO A 81 -1.24 -9.40 -3.84
N CYS A 82 -1.87 -9.11 -2.70
CA CYS A 82 -2.70 -7.93 -2.51
C CYS A 82 -1.96 -6.90 -1.65
N PHE A 83 -2.15 -5.62 -1.93
CA PHE A 83 -1.66 -4.55 -1.07
C PHE A 83 -2.78 -3.55 -0.81
N THR A 84 -2.97 -3.20 0.46
CA THR A 84 -3.89 -2.15 0.88
C THR A 84 -3.10 -0.98 1.44
N LEU A 85 -3.41 0.21 0.93
CA LEU A 85 -2.99 1.47 1.53
C LEU A 85 -4.17 2.03 2.31
N TRP A 86 -4.06 2.08 3.63
CA TRP A 86 -5.04 2.70 4.51
C TRP A 86 -4.54 4.08 4.93
N LYS A 87 -5.24 5.15 4.55
CA LYS A 87 -4.93 6.51 4.98
C LYS A 87 -5.97 6.97 5.98
N ASN A 88 -5.54 7.27 7.20
CA ASN A 88 -6.36 7.90 8.22
C ASN A 88 -5.63 9.16 8.71
N THR A 89 -5.72 10.25 7.94
CA THR A 89 -5.13 11.55 8.29
C THR A 89 -6.07 12.38 9.15
N SER A 90 -6.70 11.74 10.14
CA SER A 90 -7.59 12.41 11.08
C SER A 90 -6.82 13.34 12.01
N SER A 91 -7.52 13.93 12.98
CA SER A 91 -6.91 14.67 14.08
C SER A 91 -5.86 13.81 14.80
N LEU A 92 -4.92 14.44 15.53
CA LEU A 92 -3.91 13.70 16.28
C LEU A 92 -4.51 12.82 17.39
N GLU A 93 -5.65 13.24 17.95
CA GLU A 93 -6.41 12.55 18.99
C GLU A 93 -7.23 11.36 18.47
N ASP A 94 -7.78 11.46 17.26
CA ASP A 94 -8.53 10.38 16.61
C ASP A 94 -7.62 9.40 15.84
N GLY A 95 -6.39 9.82 15.56
CA GLY A 95 -5.35 9.02 14.92
C GLY A 95 -4.93 9.59 13.57
N TYR A 96 -3.72 10.17 13.54
CA TYR A 96 -3.02 10.55 12.31
C TYR A 96 -2.04 9.43 11.94
N VAL A 97 -2.54 8.44 11.20
CA VAL A 97 -1.86 7.16 10.96
C VAL A 97 -2.11 6.63 9.54
N THR A 98 -1.23 5.75 9.08
CA THR A 98 -1.42 5.04 7.81
C THR A 98 -1.04 3.56 7.96
N GLY A 99 -1.79 2.71 7.27
CA GLY A 99 -1.49 1.29 7.11
C GLY A 99 -0.82 1.01 5.77
N LEU A 100 0.33 0.31 5.83
CA LEU A 100 0.97 -0.32 4.68
C LEU A 100 0.72 -1.82 4.79
N GLU A 101 -0.28 -2.34 4.09
CA GLU A 101 -0.89 -3.63 4.43
C GLU A 101 -0.77 -4.65 3.28
N PRO A 102 0.38 -5.34 3.15
CA PRO A 102 0.48 -6.49 2.26
C PRO A 102 -0.37 -7.64 2.79
N GLY A 103 -1.12 -8.31 1.91
CA GLY A 103 -2.09 -9.34 2.29
C GLY A 103 -2.26 -10.41 1.22
N THR A 104 -2.87 -11.52 1.62
CA THR A 104 -3.34 -12.57 0.70
C THR A 104 -4.61 -12.14 -0.04
N SER A 105 -5.44 -11.34 0.63
CA SER A 105 -6.72 -10.80 0.16
C SER A 105 -6.82 -9.31 0.47
N PHE A 106 -7.76 -8.61 -0.19
CA PHE A 106 -8.17 -7.28 0.24
C PHE A 106 -9.10 -7.39 1.47
N PRO A 107 -9.23 -6.33 2.31
CA PRO A 107 -10.09 -6.33 3.49
C PRO A 107 -11.60 -6.22 3.14
N ASN A 108 -12.05 -6.95 2.11
CA ASN A 108 -13.46 -7.13 1.80
C ASN A 108 -14.05 -8.29 2.60
N VAL A 109 -15.38 -8.47 2.53
CA VAL A 109 -16.06 -9.62 3.12
C VAL A 109 -15.57 -10.94 2.52
N LYS A 110 -15.41 -11.97 3.37
CA LYS A 110 -14.88 -13.28 2.98
C LYS A 110 -15.55 -13.93 1.76
N PRO A 111 -16.88 -13.88 1.56
CA PRO A 111 -17.51 -14.44 0.35
C PRO A 111 -17.03 -13.78 -0.94
N PHE A 112 -16.82 -12.46 -0.93
CA PHE A 112 -16.33 -11.71 -2.08
C PHE A 112 -14.89 -12.11 -2.42
N GLU A 113 -14.01 -12.17 -1.42
CA GLU A 113 -12.63 -12.61 -1.62
C GLU A 113 -12.55 -14.08 -2.05
N ARG A 114 -13.48 -14.93 -1.59
CA ARG A 114 -13.59 -16.33 -2.05
C ARG A 114 -14.01 -16.41 -3.53
N LYS A 115 -15.00 -15.62 -3.96
CA LYS A 115 -15.42 -15.54 -5.38
C LYS A 115 -14.25 -15.17 -6.30
N HIS A 116 -13.35 -14.32 -5.81
CA HIS A 116 -12.16 -13.88 -6.52
C HIS A 116 -10.91 -14.75 -6.31
N GLY A 117 -11.03 -15.88 -5.61
CA GLY A 117 -9.92 -16.82 -5.41
C GLY A 117 -8.79 -16.31 -4.51
N ARG A 118 -9.03 -15.30 -3.66
CA ARG A 118 -8.02 -14.69 -2.78
C ARG A 118 -7.96 -15.27 -1.37
N ILE A 119 -8.80 -16.26 -1.06
CA ILE A 119 -8.78 -16.97 0.22
C ILE A 119 -7.82 -18.14 0.15
N VAL A 120 -6.77 -18.11 0.97
CA VAL A 120 -5.86 -19.26 1.15
C VAL A 120 -6.62 -20.40 1.84
N VAL A 121 -6.59 -21.58 1.22
CA VAL A 121 -7.17 -22.82 1.76
C VAL A 121 -6.01 -23.78 2.07
N LEU A 122 -5.91 -24.23 3.32
CA LEU A 122 -4.89 -25.18 3.75
C LEU A 122 -5.53 -26.52 4.13
N LYS A 123 -4.96 -27.59 3.60
CA LYS A 123 -5.29 -28.97 3.99
C LYS A 123 -4.68 -29.32 5.35
N PRO A 124 -5.13 -30.42 6.00
CA PRO A 124 -4.49 -30.90 7.23
C PRO A 124 -2.97 -31.06 7.06
N GLY A 125 -2.21 -30.38 7.92
CA GLY A 125 -0.74 -30.40 7.92
C GLY A 125 -0.06 -29.46 6.92
N GLU A 126 -0.80 -28.81 6.01
CA GLU A 126 -0.22 -27.79 5.13
C GLU A 126 0.15 -26.53 5.91
N LYS A 127 1.22 -25.87 5.44
CA LYS A 127 1.73 -24.63 6.03
C LYS A 127 1.77 -23.57 4.94
N TYR A 128 1.27 -22.40 5.29
CA TYR A 128 1.48 -21.20 4.52
C TYR A 128 2.51 -20.34 5.22
N ARG A 129 3.49 -19.81 4.47
CA ARG A 129 4.53 -18.93 5.01
C ARG A 129 4.58 -17.67 4.17
N SER A 130 4.67 -16.54 4.86
CA SER A 130 4.94 -15.25 4.27
C SER A 130 6.00 -14.53 5.09
N THR A 131 6.91 -13.82 4.43
CA THR A 131 7.92 -13.00 5.12
C THR A 131 7.77 -11.53 4.72
N ILE A 132 7.73 -10.66 5.71
CA ILE A 132 7.79 -9.20 5.51
C ILE A 132 9.03 -8.70 6.23
N THR A 133 9.87 -7.98 5.52
CA THR A 133 10.99 -7.23 6.11
C THR A 133 10.60 -5.76 6.19
N MET A 134 10.56 -5.23 7.41
CA MET A 134 10.40 -3.80 7.66
C MET A 134 11.78 -3.17 7.88
N SER A 135 12.04 -2.03 7.24
CA SER A 135 13.31 -1.31 7.36
C SER A 135 13.06 0.17 7.61
N VAL A 136 13.87 0.76 8.49
CA VAL A 136 13.91 2.20 8.74
C VAL A 136 15.12 2.78 8.01
N HIS A 137 14.91 3.85 7.26
CA HIS A 137 15.93 4.54 6.48
C HIS A 137 16.14 5.93 7.06
N LEU A 138 17.39 6.26 7.40
CA LEU A 138 17.75 7.53 8.02
C LEU A 138 18.82 8.23 7.19
N GLY A 139 18.52 9.43 6.73
CA GLY A 139 19.36 10.20 5.83
C GLY A 139 18.95 10.06 4.36
N LYS A 140 19.20 11.12 3.59
CA LYS A 140 18.75 11.23 2.19
C LYS A 140 19.28 10.12 1.29
N ASP A 141 20.50 9.65 1.51
CA ASP A 141 21.08 8.59 0.70
C ASP A 141 20.42 7.24 0.95
N ASP A 142 20.02 6.95 2.19
CA ASP A 142 19.33 5.72 2.56
C ASP A 142 17.91 5.70 1.97
N VAL A 143 17.19 6.82 2.10
CA VAL A 143 15.87 7.01 1.49
C VAL A 143 15.96 6.89 -0.04
N ARG A 144 16.93 7.56 -0.68
CA ARG A 144 17.13 7.47 -2.13
C ARG A 144 17.35 6.04 -2.59
N ARG A 145 18.16 5.24 -1.87
CA ARG A 145 18.37 3.82 -2.22
C ARG A 145 17.07 3.00 -2.14
N ALA A 146 16.20 3.28 -1.18
CA ALA A 146 14.90 2.62 -1.07
C ALA A 146 13.97 3.01 -2.24
N LEU A 147 13.90 4.30 -2.57
CA LEU A 147 13.13 4.81 -3.71
C LEU A 147 13.65 4.27 -5.06
N ASP A 148 14.98 4.24 -5.25
CA ASP A 148 15.60 3.67 -6.46
C ASP A 148 15.25 2.18 -6.64
N ARG A 149 15.08 1.44 -5.53
CA ARG A 149 14.63 0.04 -5.59
C ARG A 149 13.20 -0.06 -6.10
N VAL A 150 12.31 0.85 -5.69
CA VAL A 150 10.94 0.93 -6.24
C VAL A 150 11.00 1.21 -7.75
N GLU A 151 11.77 2.20 -8.19
CA GLU A 151 11.88 2.56 -9.61
C GLU A 151 12.47 1.43 -10.46
N LYS A 152 13.47 0.69 -9.94
CA LYS A 152 14.04 -0.50 -10.60
C LYS A 152 13.02 -1.62 -10.80
N ILE A 153 12.01 -1.73 -9.94
CA ILE A 153 10.91 -2.68 -10.09
C ILE A 153 9.87 -2.13 -11.07
N ARG A 154 9.51 -0.85 -10.94
CA ARG A 154 8.55 -0.17 -11.83
C ARG A 154 8.99 -0.21 -13.28
N LYS A 155 10.28 -0.01 -13.58
CA LYS A 155 10.85 -0.04 -14.95
C LYS A 155 10.07 0.81 -15.98
N GLY A 156 9.60 1.98 -15.55
CA GLY A 156 8.82 2.88 -16.40
C GLY A 156 7.39 2.40 -16.71
N VAL A 157 6.91 1.32 -16.10
CA VAL A 157 5.50 0.92 -16.18
C VAL A 157 4.65 1.99 -15.48
N HIS A 158 3.68 2.53 -16.20
CA HIS A 158 2.70 3.44 -15.63
C HIS A 158 1.56 2.63 -14.97
N PRO A 159 1.17 2.96 -13.74
CA PRO A 159 0.10 2.25 -13.04
C PRO A 159 -1.24 2.46 -13.74
N LYS A 160 -2.06 1.40 -13.81
CA LYS A 160 -3.46 1.53 -14.19
C LYS A 160 -4.26 1.98 -12.97
N ILE A 161 -4.62 3.27 -12.93
CA ILE A 161 -5.41 3.88 -11.86
C ILE A 161 -6.89 3.90 -12.27
N PHE A 162 -7.75 3.30 -11.44
CA PHE A 162 -9.20 3.38 -11.60
C PHE A 162 -9.74 4.54 -10.75
N ARG A 163 -10.61 5.38 -11.32
CA ARG A 163 -11.23 6.53 -10.63
C ARG A 163 -12.45 6.18 -9.78
N SER A 164 -12.88 4.94 -9.81
CA SER A 164 -14.02 4.44 -9.05
C SER A 164 -13.74 3.00 -8.63
N PRO A 165 -14.40 2.48 -7.57
CA PRO A 165 -14.28 1.10 -7.19
C PRO A 165 -14.57 0.16 -8.37
N VAL A 166 -13.77 -0.90 -8.50
CA VAL A 166 -13.95 -1.92 -9.53
C VAL A 166 -14.24 -3.27 -8.90
N GLU A 167 -15.14 -4.05 -9.52
CA GLU A 167 -15.57 -5.37 -9.02
C GLU A 167 -14.39 -6.34 -8.84
N GLU A 168 -13.29 -6.16 -9.58
CA GLU A 168 -12.07 -6.97 -9.38
C GLU A 168 -11.53 -6.85 -7.94
N PHE A 169 -11.61 -5.65 -7.34
CA PHE A 169 -10.91 -5.28 -6.11
C PHE A 169 -11.85 -4.99 -4.94
N SER A 170 -13.02 -4.40 -5.16
CA SER A 170 -13.93 -3.95 -4.11
C SER A 170 -15.35 -4.46 -4.31
N SER A 171 -16.05 -4.66 -3.21
CA SER A 171 -17.48 -4.98 -3.17
C SER A 171 -18.40 -3.76 -3.09
N ALA A 172 -17.83 -2.55 -3.00
CA ALA A 172 -18.55 -1.29 -2.92
C ALA A 172 -19.08 -0.83 -4.29
#